data_AF-A0A5U9V202-F1
#
_entry.id   AF-A0A5U9V202-F1
#
_cell.length_a   1.000
_cell.length_b   1.000
_cell.length_c   1.000
_cell.angle_alpha   90.00
_cell.angle_beta   90.00
_cell.angle_gamma   90.00
#
_symmetry.space_group_name_H-M   'P 1'
#
loop_
_entity.id
_entity.type
_entity.pdbx_description
1 polymer ?
#
loop_
_entity_poly.entity_id
_entity_poly.type
_entity_poly.pdbx_seq_one_letter_code
_entity_poly.pdbx_strand_id
1 'polypeptide(L)'
;MPVLISGVLKDATGTPVQNCTIQLKACRTSTTVVVNTVASENPDDAGRYSMDVEQGQYTVTLLVEGYPPSHAGVITVYDDSKPGTLNDFLGAMTEDDVRPEALRRFEAMVEEVARQASEASRNATAAGQASEQAQTSAGQAAESATAAVNAAGAAEASATQAA
;
A
#
# COMPACT_ATOMS: atom_id res chain seq x y z
N MET A 1 -1.43 -22.04 11.61
CA MET A 1 -2.51 -22.60 12.44
C MET A 1 -3.74 -22.64 11.58
N PRO A 2 -4.55 -23.70 11.63
CA PRO A 2 -5.79 -23.74 10.88
C PRO A 2 -6.78 -22.70 11.42
N VAL A 3 -7.62 -22.20 10.52
CA VAL A 3 -8.68 -21.24 10.81
C VAL A 3 -10.01 -21.96 10.73
N LEU A 4 -10.83 -21.82 11.76
CA LEU A 4 -12.14 -22.44 11.81
C LEU A 4 -13.11 -21.72 10.86
N ILE A 5 -13.56 -22.43 9.82
CA ILE A 5 -14.63 -22.00 8.94
C ILE A 5 -15.89 -22.78 9.31
N SER A 6 -16.88 -22.09 9.89
CA SER A 6 -18.09 -22.72 10.41
C SER A 6 -19.32 -21.84 10.24
N GLY A 7 -20.49 -22.45 10.08
CA GLY A 7 -21.73 -21.71 9.86
C GLY A 7 -22.89 -22.59 9.45
N VAL A 8 -23.92 -21.98 8.85
CA VAL A 8 -25.08 -22.67 8.28
C VAL A 8 -25.15 -22.38 6.80
N LEU A 9 -25.07 -23.41 5.96
CA LEU A 9 -25.27 -23.30 4.52
C LEU A 9 -26.76 -23.19 4.23
N LYS A 10 -27.16 -22.10 3.59
CA LYS A 10 -28.56 -21.78 3.28
C LYS A 10 -28.72 -21.47 1.80
N ASP A 11 -29.90 -21.78 1.27
CA ASP A 11 -30.31 -21.33 -0.05
C ASP A 11 -30.72 -19.85 -0.07
N ALA A 12 -31.14 -19.36 -1.24
CA ALA A 12 -31.57 -17.98 -1.43
C ALA A 12 -32.83 -17.59 -0.61
N THR A 13 -33.57 -18.57 -0.10
CA THR A 13 -34.76 -18.36 0.76
C THR A 13 -34.44 -18.48 2.25
N GLY A 14 -33.20 -18.81 2.60
CA GLY A 14 -32.74 -18.98 3.97
C GLY A 14 -32.96 -20.39 4.53
N THR A 15 -33.42 -21.33 3.70
CA THR A 15 -33.61 -22.73 4.09
C THR A 15 -32.27 -23.46 4.10
N PRO A 16 -31.97 -24.27 5.13
CA PRO A 16 -30.74 -25.07 5.16
C PRO A 16 -30.62 -25.99 3.95
N VAL A 17 -29.43 -26.01 3.35
CA VAL A 17 -29.13 -26.93 2.24
C VAL A 17 -28.71 -28.27 2.82
N GLN A 18 -29.50 -29.31 2.57
CA GLN A 18 -29.21 -30.70 2.95
C GLN A 18 -28.50 -31.46 1.83
N ASN A 19 -27.90 -32.60 2.16
CA ASN A 19 -27.20 -33.49 1.21
C ASN A 19 -26.18 -32.76 0.33
N CYS A 20 -25.49 -31.79 0.93
CA CYS A 20 -24.45 -31.02 0.30
C CYS A 20 -23.08 -31.53 0.74
N THR A 21 -22.08 -31.42 -0.13
CA THR A 21 -20.66 -31.50 0.23
C THR A 21 -20.00 -30.19 -0.15
N ILE A 22 -19.34 -29.54 0.81
CA ILE A 22 -18.49 -28.38 0.57
C ILE A 22 -17.08 -28.93 0.27
N GLN A 23 -16.54 -28.63 -0.91
CA GLN A 23 -15.19 -29.00 -1.30
C GLN A 23 -14.29 -27.77 -1.39
N LEU A 24 -13.13 -27.86 -0.74
CA LEU A 24 -12.06 -26.87 -0.83
C LEU A 24 -10.88 -27.51 -1.56
N LYS A 25 -10.57 -27.01 -2.76
CA LYS A 25 -9.41 -27.47 -3.54
C LYS A 25 -8.32 -26.42 -3.55
N ALA A 26 -7.12 -26.78 -3.11
CA ALA A 26 -5.98 -25.86 -3.08
C ALA A 26 -5.59 -25.40 -4.50
N CYS A 27 -5.60 -24.09 -4.73
CA CYS A 27 -5.29 -23.46 -6.02
C CYS A 27 -3.77 -23.41 -6.29
N ARG A 28 -2.97 -23.30 -5.23
CA ARG A 28 -1.50 -23.21 -5.27
C ARG A 28 -0.90 -23.86 -4.03
N THR A 29 0.36 -24.26 -4.11
CA THR A 29 1.10 -24.76 -2.94
C THR A 29 1.36 -23.60 -1.98
N SER A 30 0.91 -23.74 -0.73
CA SER A 30 1.23 -22.86 0.39
C SER A 30 2.38 -23.45 1.23
N THR A 31 2.69 -22.81 2.34
CA THR A 31 3.66 -23.31 3.33
C THR A 31 3.19 -24.61 4.01
N THR A 32 1.88 -24.88 4.03
CA THR A 32 1.28 -26.02 4.74
C THR A 32 0.45 -26.95 3.86
N VAL A 33 0.01 -26.53 2.67
CA VAL A 33 -0.86 -27.32 1.78
C VAL A 33 -0.32 -27.36 0.36
N VAL A 34 -0.26 -28.55 -0.24
CA VAL A 34 0.17 -28.74 -1.63
C VAL A 34 -1.01 -28.48 -2.59
N VAL A 35 -0.73 -27.85 -3.74
CA VAL A 35 -1.72 -27.61 -4.80
C VAL A 35 -2.51 -28.87 -5.18
N ASN A 36 -3.77 -28.70 -5.57
CA ASN A 36 -4.74 -29.75 -5.93
C ASN A 36 -5.18 -30.69 -4.79
N THR A 37 -4.67 -30.53 -3.57
CA THR A 37 -5.22 -31.22 -2.39
C THR A 37 -6.67 -30.76 -2.16
N VAL A 38 -7.53 -31.69 -1.77
CA VAL A 38 -8.96 -31.45 -1.54
C VAL A 38 -9.32 -31.77 -0.09
N ALA A 39 -10.00 -30.84 0.57
CA ALA A 39 -10.73 -31.08 1.80
C ALA A 39 -12.23 -31.09 1.50
N SER A 40 -13.01 -31.89 2.24
CA SER A 40 -14.46 -31.99 2.07
C SER A 40 -15.13 -31.95 3.43
N GLU A 41 -16.26 -31.23 3.49
CA GLU A 41 -17.09 -31.10 4.69
C GLU A 41 -18.55 -31.31 4.31
N ASN A 42 -19.27 -32.09 5.10
CA ASN A 42 -20.67 -32.42 4.86
C ASN A 42 -21.53 -31.75 5.93
N PRO A 43 -22.29 -30.69 5.58
CA PRO A 43 -23.19 -30.06 6.54
C PRO A 43 -24.24 -31.05 7.07
N ASP A 44 -24.67 -30.85 8.32
CA ASP A 44 -25.74 -31.63 8.93
C ASP A 44 -27.14 -31.32 8.33
N ASP A 45 -28.19 -31.99 8.81
CA ASP A 45 -29.57 -31.77 8.34
C ASP A 45 -30.07 -30.33 8.56
N ALA A 46 -29.45 -29.60 9.49
CA ALA A 46 -29.70 -28.18 9.74
C ALA A 46 -28.77 -27.26 8.94
N GLY A 47 -27.99 -27.81 8.01
CA GLY A 47 -27.03 -27.13 7.14
C GLY A 47 -25.76 -26.68 7.87
N ARG A 48 -25.49 -27.14 9.09
CA ARG A 48 -24.33 -26.70 9.88
C ARG A 48 -23.07 -27.40 9.41
N TYR A 49 -22.03 -26.63 9.17
CA TYR A 49 -20.70 -27.14 8.82
C TYR A 49 -19.65 -26.57 9.76
N SER A 50 -18.54 -27.30 9.94
CA SER A 50 -17.42 -26.86 10.75
C SER A 50 -16.13 -27.55 10.29
N MET A 51 -15.20 -26.78 9.74
CA MET A 51 -13.92 -27.30 9.26
C MET A 51 -12.74 -26.41 9.67
N ASP A 52 -11.64 -27.04 10.04
CA ASP A 52 -10.35 -26.40 10.27
C ASP A 52 -9.60 -26.28 8.94
N VAL A 53 -9.36 -25.06 8.48
CA VAL A 53 -8.78 -24.80 7.16
C VAL A 53 -7.40 -24.16 7.29
N GLU A 54 -6.40 -24.81 6.71
CA GLU A 54 -5.02 -24.31 6.69
C GLU A 54 -4.86 -23.07 5.80
N GLN A 55 -3.81 -22.28 6.05
CA GLN A 55 -3.48 -21.10 5.26
C GLN A 55 -3.31 -21.47 3.78
N GLY A 56 -3.99 -20.74 2.90
CA GLY A 56 -3.94 -21.01 1.47
C GLY A 56 -5.05 -20.33 0.67
N GLN A 57 -5.03 -20.57 -0.64
CA GLN A 57 -6.09 -20.16 -1.54
C GLN A 57 -6.81 -21.41 -2.05
N TYR A 58 -8.14 -21.41 -1.95
CA TYR A 58 -8.96 -22.58 -2.26
C TYR A 58 -10.11 -22.23 -3.19
N THR A 59 -10.35 -23.09 -4.18
CA THR A 59 -11.59 -23.08 -4.96
C THR A 59 -12.66 -23.80 -4.15
N VAL A 60 -13.80 -23.15 -3.96
CA VAL A 60 -14.96 -23.68 -3.24
C VAL A 60 -15.96 -24.24 -4.24
N THR A 61 -16.26 -25.54 -4.12
CA THR A 61 -17.31 -26.20 -4.90
C THR A 61 -18.37 -26.77 -3.96
N LEU A 62 -19.64 -26.56 -4.28
CA LEU A 62 -20.79 -27.14 -3.59
C LEU A 62 -21.35 -28.28 -4.43
N LEU A 63 -21.44 -29.46 -3.83
CA LEU A 63 -21.96 -30.67 -4.47
C LEU A 63 -23.25 -31.05 -3.74
N VAL A 64 -24.38 -30.64 -4.30
CA VAL A 64 -25.70 -31.02 -3.79
C VAL A 64 -26.17 -32.25 -4.55
N GLU A 65 -26.62 -33.28 -3.82
CA GLU A 65 -27.11 -34.51 -4.42
C GLU A 65 -28.23 -34.24 -5.45
N GLY A 66 -28.08 -34.80 -6.66
CA GLY A 66 -29.03 -34.61 -7.77
C GLY A 66 -28.81 -33.36 -8.62
N TYR A 67 -27.86 -32.50 -8.26
CA TYR A 67 -27.51 -31.29 -9.03
C TYR A 67 -26.06 -31.36 -9.56
N PRO A 68 -25.76 -30.69 -10.68
CA PRO A 68 -24.38 -30.55 -11.13
C PRO A 68 -23.53 -29.78 -10.10
N PRO A 69 -22.22 -30.08 -9.96
CA PRO A 69 -21.33 -29.34 -9.07
C PRO A 69 -21.35 -27.83 -9.33
N SER A 70 -21.55 -27.05 -8.28
CA SER A 70 -21.65 -25.59 -8.37
C SER A 70 -20.39 -24.93 -7.83
N HIS A 71 -19.75 -24.09 -8.65
CA HIS A 71 -18.56 -23.35 -8.24
C HIS A 71 -18.99 -22.10 -7.48
N ALA A 72 -18.76 -22.08 -6.16
CA ALA A 72 -19.20 -20.98 -5.29
C ALA A 72 -18.24 -19.78 -5.33
N GLY A 73 -16.96 -20.02 -5.59
CA GLY A 73 -15.94 -18.97 -5.70
C GLY A 73 -14.56 -19.42 -5.24
N VAL A 74 -13.68 -18.45 -4.99
CA VAL A 74 -12.34 -18.67 -4.45
C VAL A 74 -12.25 -17.94 -3.10
N ILE A 75 -11.70 -18.61 -2.10
CA ILE A 75 -11.40 -18.02 -0.79
C ILE A 75 -9.90 -17.96 -0.55
N THR A 76 -9.47 -16.99 0.24
CA THR A 76 -8.10 -16.90 0.74
C THR A 76 -8.12 -16.91 2.26
N VAL A 77 -7.38 -17.83 2.86
CA VAL A 77 -7.18 -17.94 4.31
C VAL A 77 -5.76 -17.46 4.61
N TYR A 78 -5.64 -16.36 5.34
CA TYR A 78 -4.37 -15.79 5.81
C TYR A 78 -4.02 -16.34 7.19
N ASP A 79 -2.79 -16.09 7.66
CA ASP A 79 -2.32 -16.52 8.98
C ASP A 79 -3.01 -15.80 10.13
N ASP A 80 -3.43 -14.56 9.90
CA ASP A 80 -4.13 -13.69 10.84
C ASP A 80 -5.66 -13.73 10.70
N SER A 81 -6.18 -14.51 9.74
CA SER A 81 -7.60 -14.65 9.48
C SER A 81 -8.34 -15.12 10.73
N LYS A 82 -9.48 -14.48 11.00
CA LYS A 82 -10.35 -14.84 12.12
C LYS A 82 -11.30 -15.97 11.71
N PRO A 83 -11.73 -16.81 12.67
CA PRO A 83 -12.84 -17.72 12.43
C PRO A 83 -14.07 -17.00 11.88
N GLY A 84 -14.78 -17.64 10.96
CA GLY A 84 -15.91 -17.04 10.27
C GLY A 84 -16.72 -18.05 9.45
N THR A 85 -17.75 -17.57 8.77
CA THR A 85 -18.56 -18.39 7.87
C THR A 85 -17.94 -18.47 6.48
N LEU A 86 -18.26 -19.51 5.72
CA LEU A 86 -17.86 -19.63 4.31
C LEU A 86 -18.25 -18.40 3.48
N ASN A 87 -19.39 -17.77 3.78
CA ASN A 87 -19.84 -16.54 3.12
C ASN A 87 -18.94 -15.35 3.47
N ASP A 88 -18.43 -15.26 4.70
CA ASP A 88 -17.49 -14.19 5.10
C ASP A 88 -16.20 -14.29 4.28
N PHE A 89 -15.71 -15.51 4.05
CA PHE A 89 -14.52 -15.74 3.22
C PHE A 89 -14.79 -15.55 1.71
N LEU A 90 -15.97 -15.93 1.21
CA LEU A 90 -16.35 -15.74 -0.19
C LEU A 90 -16.65 -14.27 -0.52
N GLY A 91 -17.10 -13.48 0.46
CA GLY A 91 -17.38 -12.06 0.32
C GLY A 91 -16.21 -11.15 0.71
N ALA A 92 -15.12 -11.71 1.24
CA ALA A 92 -13.92 -10.94 1.58
C ALA A 92 -13.28 -10.38 0.31
N MET A 93 -12.88 -9.10 0.35
CA MET A 93 -12.06 -8.54 -0.73
C MET A 93 -10.76 -9.33 -0.84
N THR A 94 -10.44 -9.74 -2.06
CA THR A 94 -9.22 -10.48 -2.38
C THR A 94 -8.05 -9.55 -2.67
N GLU A 95 -6.83 -10.05 -2.63
CA GLU A 95 -5.63 -9.27 -3.03
C GLU A 95 -5.77 -8.69 -4.45
N ASP A 96 -6.49 -9.37 -5.34
CA ASP A 96 -6.71 -8.90 -6.71
C ASP A 96 -7.69 -7.71 -6.78
N ASP A 97 -8.59 -7.57 -5.81
CA ASP A 97 -9.48 -6.40 -5.72
C ASP A 97 -8.71 -5.14 -5.25
N VAL A 98 -7.68 -5.33 -4.41
CA VAL A 98 -6.90 -4.23 -3.81
C VAL A 98 -5.69 -3.85 -4.68
N ARG A 99 -5.15 -4.78 -5.49
CA ARG A 99 -3.98 -4.57 -6.34
C ARG A 99 -4.10 -3.32 -7.25
N PRO A 100 -5.24 -3.04 -7.90
CA PRO A 100 -5.39 -1.82 -8.70
C PRO A 100 -5.29 -0.53 -7.86
N GLU A 101 -5.88 -0.51 -6.66
CA GLU A 101 -5.83 0.67 -5.79
C GLU A 101 -4.46 0.89 -5.17
N ALA A 102 -3.80 -0.18 -4.71
CA ALA A 102 -2.46 -0.12 -4.15
C ALA A 102 -1.45 0.40 -5.19
N LEU A 103 -1.53 -0.10 -6.43
CA LEU A 103 -0.70 0.38 -7.53
C LEU A 103 -0.95 1.86 -7.84
N ARG A 104 -2.23 2.28 -7.91
CA ARG A 104 -2.58 3.68 -8.13
C ARG A 104 -2.06 4.61 -7.03
N ARG A 105 -2.14 4.19 -5.76
CA ARG A 105 -1.58 4.96 -4.62
C ARG A 105 -0.05 5.05 -4.69
N PHE A 106 0.60 3.96 -5.10
CA PHE A 106 2.05 3.95 -5.33
C PHE A 106 2.46 4.90 -6.45
N GLU A 107 1.76 4.87 -7.59
CA GLU A 107 2.00 5.79 -8.71
C GLU A 107 1.84 7.25 -8.28
N ALA A 108 0.78 7.58 -7.54
CA ALA A 108 0.58 8.93 -7.01
C ALA A 108 1.69 9.39 -6.05
N MET A 109 2.21 8.47 -5.22
CA MET A 109 3.34 8.75 -4.34
C MET A 109 4.62 9.02 -5.13
N VAL A 110 4.89 8.24 -6.19
CA VAL A 110 6.05 8.43 -7.06
C VAL A 110 5.98 9.78 -7.77
N GLU A 111 4.81 10.17 -8.27
CA GLU A 111 4.60 11.47 -8.93
C GLU A 111 4.85 12.63 -7.96
N GLU A 112 4.34 12.52 -6.73
CA GLU A 112 4.55 13.53 -5.69
C GLU A 112 6.04 13.64 -5.28
N VAL A 113 6.75 12.51 -5.16
CA VAL A 113 8.20 12.51 -4.89
C VAL A 113 8.97 13.18 -6.04
N ALA A 114 8.60 12.92 -7.30
CA ALA A 114 9.22 13.56 -8.45
C ALA A 114 8.99 15.08 -8.46
N ARG A 115 7.78 15.53 -8.12
CA ARG A 115 7.44 16.95 -7.96
C ARG A 115 8.29 17.61 -6.88
N GLN A 116 8.36 17.00 -5.69
CA GLN A 116 9.16 17.50 -4.57
C GLN A 116 10.65 17.57 -4.90
N ALA A 117 11.19 16.57 -5.59
CA ALA A 117 12.59 16.56 -6.04
C ALA A 117 12.88 17.72 -7.02
N SER A 118 11.96 17.98 -7.95
CA SER A 118 12.06 19.11 -8.88
C SER A 118 12.03 20.46 -8.16
N GLU A 119 11.14 20.62 -7.19
CA GLU A 119 11.07 21.83 -6.35
C GLU A 119 12.33 22.02 -5.51
N ALA A 120 12.84 20.96 -4.88
CA ALA A 120 14.09 21.00 -4.13
C ALA A 120 15.27 21.42 -5.03
N SER A 121 15.35 20.89 -6.25
CA SER A 121 16.39 21.29 -7.22
C SER A 121 16.30 22.77 -7.61
N ARG A 122 15.09 23.29 -7.82
CA ARG A 122 14.87 24.72 -8.12
C ARG A 122 15.26 25.60 -6.94
N ASN A 123 14.86 25.21 -5.73
CA ASN A 123 15.21 25.94 -4.51
C ASN A 123 16.71 25.96 -4.25
N ALA A 124 17.41 24.84 -4.49
CA ALA A 124 18.87 24.78 -4.39
C ALA A 124 19.55 25.72 -5.40
N THR A 125 19.02 25.77 -6.63
CA THR A 125 19.53 26.70 -7.67
C THR A 125 19.32 28.16 -7.26
N ALA A 126 18.12 28.51 -6.78
CA ALA A 126 17.82 29.86 -6.33
C ALA A 126 18.67 30.27 -5.11
N ALA A 127 18.90 29.34 -4.17
CA ALA A 127 19.79 29.57 -3.03
C ALA A 127 21.25 29.81 -3.47
N GLY A 128 21.74 29.06 -4.46
CA GLY A 128 23.05 29.27 -5.07
C GLY A 128 23.20 30.69 -5.66
N GLN A 129 22.23 31.11 -6.47
CA GLN A 129 22.21 32.46 -7.07
C GLN A 129 22.16 33.56 -6.01
N ALA A 130 21.33 33.38 -4.97
CA ALA A 130 21.25 34.33 -3.86
C ALA A 130 22.59 34.43 -3.11
N SER A 131 23.29 33.31 -2.92
CA SER A 131 24.61 33.30 -2.31
C SER A 131 25.66 34.04 -3.14
N GLU A 132 25.67 33.85 -4.46
CA GLU A 132 26.57 34.55 -5.39
C GLU A 132 26.32 36.07 -5.38
N GLN A 133 25.05 36.47 -5.38
CA GLN A 133 24.66 37.87 -5.30
C GLN A 133 25.11 38.50 -3.97
N ALA A 134 24.94 37.80 -2.85
CA ALA A 134 25.40 38.26 -1.55
C ALA A 134 26.93 38.43 -1.49
N GLN A 135 27.69 37.51 -2.08
CA GLN A 135 29.15 37.63 -2.19
C GLN A 135 29.56 38.84 -3.03
N THR A 136 28.87 39.08 -4.16
CA THR A 136 29.11 40.24 -5.01
C THR A 136 28.84 41.54 -4.25
N SER A 137 27.71 41.64 -3.56
CA SER A 137 27.37 42.81 -2.75
C SER A 137 28.36 43.03 -1.60
N ALA A 138 28.86 41.97 -0.96
CA ALA A 138 29.90 42.07 0.05
C ALA A 138 31.22 42.63 -0.53
N GLY A 139 31.62 42.19 -1.73
CA GLY A 139 32.78 42.74 -2.45
C GLY A 139 32.64 44.23 -2.76
N GLN A 140 31.50 44.64 -3.30
CA GLN A 140 31.21 46.05 -3.59
C GLN A 140 31.23 46.92 -2.33
N ALA A 141 30.74 46.40 -1.20
CA ALA A 141 30.79 47.09 0.08
C ALA A 141 32.24 47.27 0.57
N ALA A 142 33.09 46.25 0.42
CA ALA A 142 34.51 46.33 0.77
C ALA A 142 35.28 47.35 -0.10
N GLU A 143 35.01 47.39 -1.40
CA GLU A 143 35.58 48.39 -2.32
C GLU A 143 35.13 49.81 -1.94
N SER A 144 33.83 49.99 -1.66
CA SER A 144 33.28 51.27 -1.22
C SER A 144 33.91 51.75 0.10
N ALA A 145 34.12 50.85 1.06
CA ALA A 145 34.82 51.16 2.31
C ALA A 145 36.27 51.61 2.05
N THR A 146 36.98 50.93 1.15
CA THR A 146 38.36 51.31 0.77
C THR A 146 38.40 52.69 0.11
N ALA A 147 37.47 52.97 -0.81
CA ALA A 147 37.36 54.28 -1.45
C ALA A 147 37.09 55.40 -0.43
N ALA A 148 36.22 55.15 0.55
CA ALA A 148 35.92 56.11 1.61
C ALA A 148 37.17 56.42 2.48
N VAL A 149 37.94 55.40 2.84
CA VAL A 149 39.21 55.59 3.59
C VAL A 149 40.21 56.42 2.78
N ASN A 150 40.37 56.12 1.49
CA ASN A 150 41.29 56.86 0.62
C ASN A 150 40.87 58.33 0.46
N ALA A 151 39.57 58.58 0.28
CA ALA A 151 39.03 59.94 0.17
C ALA A 151 39.24 60.73 1.48
N ALA A 152 39.04 60.11 2.64
CA ALA A 152 39.30 60.72 3.93
C ALA A 152 40.78 61.11 4.09
N GLY A 153 41.72 60.22 3.73
CA GLY A 153 43.15 60.51 3.76
C GLY A 153 43.57 61.63 2.80
N ALA A 154 43.00 61.68 1.59
CA ALA A 154 43.25 62.77 0.65
C ALA A 154 42.73 64.12 1.17
N ALA A 155 41.58 64.13 1.84
CA ALA A 155 41.03 65.32 2.46
C ALA A 155 41.93 65.82 3.61
N GLU A 156 42.46 64.93 4.45
CA GLU A 156 43.38 65.26 5.53
C GLU A 156 44.72 65.84 5.00
N ALA A 157 45.28 65.24 3.96
CA ALA A 157 46.48 65.75 3.29
C ALA A 157 46.25 67.15 2.67
N SER A 158 45.06 67.39 2.11
CA SER A 158 44.71 68.70 1.55
C SER A 158 44.56 69.76 2.65
N ALA A 159 43.96 69.40 3.78
CA ALA A 159 43.80 70.30 4.92
C ALA A 159 45.16 70.71 5.53
N THR A 160 46.10 69.77 5.64
CA THR A 160 47.45 70.05 6.16
C THR A 160 48.28 70.94 5.23
N GLN A 161 48.10 70.85 3.91
CA GLN A 161 48.76 71.75 2.96
C GLN A 161 48.20 73.18 2.95
N ALA A 162 46.95 73.37 3.39
CA ALA A 162 46.29 74.66 3.43
C ALA A 162 46.55 75.48 4.70
N ALA A 163 47.23 74.89 5.70
CA ALA A 163 47.59 75.51 6.98
C ALA A 163 49.02 76.08 6.96
#